data_AF-A0A1U7GFH7-F1
#
_entry.id   AF-A0A1U7GFH7-F1
#
_cell.length_a   1.000
_cell.length_b   1.000
_cell.length_c   1.000
_cell.angle_alpha   90.00
_cell.angle_beta   90.00
_cell.angle_gamma   90.00
#
_symmetry.space_group_name_H-M   'P 1'
#
loop_
_entity.id
_entity.type
_entity.pdbx_description
1 polymer ?
#
loop_
_entity_poly.entity_id
_entity_poly.type
_entity_poly.pdbx_seq_one_letter_code
_entity_poly.pdbx_strand_id
1 'polypeptide(L)'
;MSTVFGPPTTPADLVPPLENGDRLTRAEFERRYRAMPDVRAELIEGTVYVMASPVRHTQHARPHLRLCAWIASYVALTPGVDAGDNGSVRLDLGNEPQPDAYLFVAPGHGGGVRISDDGYVEGAPELVAEVSSSSASLDLGDKLRAYRRNGVREYLVWRVLDRAIDWFVLR
;
A
#
# COMPACT_ATOMS: atom_id res chain seq x y z
N MET A 1 -40.13 40.86 2.09
CA MET A 1 -39.68 39.48 2.34
C MET A 1 -39.34 38.85 0.99
N SER A 2 -38.06 38.75 0.65
CA SER A 2 -37.60 37.99 -0.52
C SER A 2 -36.56 36.99 -0.04
N THR A 3 -36.99 35.74 0.14
CA THR A 3 -36.11 34.60 0.39
C THR A 3 -35.60 34.12 -0.96
N VAL A 4 -34.31 34.32 -1.23
CA VAL A 4 -33.63 33.74 -2.39
C VAL A 4 -33.38 32.27 -2.07
N PHE A 5 -34.07 31.37 -2.76
CA PHE A 5 -33.70 29.96 -2.77
C PHE A 5 -32.42 29.81 -3.61
N GLY A 6 -31.32 29.43 -2.96
CA GLY A 6 -30.15 28.91 -3.67
C GLY A 6 -30.52 27.66 -4.46
N PRO A 7 -29.79 27.33 -5.54
CA PRO A 7 -30.10 26.16 -6.36
C PRO A 7 -30.04 24.88 -5.51
N PRO A 8 -30.91 23.89 -5.78
CA PRO A 8 -30.87 22.61 -5.08
C PRO A 8 -29.54 21.91 -5.36
N THR A 9 -28.80 21.57 -4.30
CA THR A 9 -27.69 20.63 -4.40
C THR A 9 -28.25 19.28 -4.83
N THR A 10 -27.82 18.82 -6.01
CA THR A 10 -28.26 17.53 -6.55
C THR A 10 -27.65 16.41 -5.69
N PRO A 11 -28.38 15.33 -5.33
CA PRO A 11 -27.86 14.20 -4.54
C PRO A 11 -26.69 13.42 -5.20
N ALA A 12 -26.22 13.86 -6.37
CA ALA A 12 -25.15 13.25 -7.16
C ALA A 12 -23.73 13.65 -6.70
N ASP A 13 -23.60 14.58 -5.75
CA ASP A 13 -22.31 15.20 -5.38
C ASP A 13 -21.65 14.63 -4.11
N LEU A 14 -22.17 13.54 -3.53
CA LEU A 14 -21.49 12.87 -2.40
C LEU A 14 -20.82 11.59 -2.90
N VAL A 15 -19.50 11.66 -3.10
CA VAL A 15 -18.66 10.47 -3.31
C VAL A 15 -18.80 9.57 -2.08
N PRO A 16 -19.31 8.33 -2.21
CA PRO A 16 -19.44 7.44 -1.05
C PRO A 16 -18.09 7.21 -0.39
N PRO A 17 -18.03 7.15 0.96
CA PRO A 17 -16.79 6.79 1.64
C PRO A 17 -16.37 5.36 1.30
N LEU A 18 -15.10 5.06 1.50
CA LEU A 18 -14.57 3.71 1.50
C LEU A 18 -15.00 3.00 2.79
N GLU A 19 -15.65 1.85 2.65
CA GLU A 19 -15.95 0.97 3.77
C GLU A 19 -15.07 -0.29 3.73
N ASN A 20 -14.64 -0.76 4.90
CA ASN A 20 -13.83 -1.96 4.99
C ASN A 20 -14.63 -3.18 4.50
N GLY A 21 -14.10 -3.88 3.50
CA GLY A 21 -14.75 -5.01 2.83
C GLY A 21 -15.45 -4.64 1.52
N ASP A 22 -15.51 -3.35 1.14
CA ASP A 22 -16.05 -2.93 -0.16
C ASP A 22 -15.33 -3.65 -1.31
N ARG A 23 -16.10 -4.07 -2.31
CA ARG A 23 -15.58 -4.75 -3.51
C ARG A 23 -15.52 -3.79 -4.69
N LEU A 24 -14.35 -3.23 -4.95
CA LEU A 24 -14.16 -2.13 -5.90
C LEU A 24 -13.10 -2.44 -6.95
N THR A 25 -13.21 -1.79 -8.11
CA THR A 25 -12.08 -1.66 -9.04
C THR A 25 -11.11 -0.61 -8.50
N ARG A 26 -9.84 -0.63 -8.92
CA ARG A 26 -8.86 0.40 -8.55
C ARG A 26 -9.32 1.81 -8.90
N ALA A 27 -9.94 2.00 -10.07
CA ALA A 27 -10.45 3.31 -10.48
C ALA A 27 -11.56 3.84 -9.56
N GLU A 28 -12.46 2.97 -9.10
CA GLU A 28 -13.49 3.32 -8.12
C GLU A 28 -12.87 3.62 -6.74
N PHE A 29 -11.95 2.76 -6.31
CA PHE A 29 -11.20 2.92 -5.07
C PHE A 29 -10.49 4.27 -5.04
N GLU A 30 -9.67 4.59 -6.04
CA GLU A 30 -8.96 5.86 -6.12
C GLU A 30 -9.91 7.07 -6.16
N ARG A 31 -11.06 6.98 -6.85
CA ARG A 31 -12.04 8.09 -6.86
C ARG A 31 -12.57 8.36 -5.46
N ARG A 32 -12.96 7.33 -4.72
CA ARG A 32 -13.43 7.46 -3.33
C ARG A 32 -12.30 7.87 -2.39
N TYR A 33 -11.10 7.31 -2.60
CA TYR A 33 -9.97 7.53 -1.73
C TYR A 33 -9.50 9.00 -1.77
N ARG A 34 -9.44 9.60 -2.97
CA ARG A 34 -9.14 11.04 -3.13
C ARG A 34 -10.11 11.97 -2.37
N ALA A 35 -11.33 11.52 -2.09
CA ALA A 35 -12.30 12.25 -1.30
C ALA A 35 -12.14 12.06 0.22
N MET A 36 -11.17 11.25 0.67
CA MET A 36 -10.92 10.89 2.07
C MET A 36 -9.45 11.10 2.48
N PRO A 37 -8.95 12.34 2.51
CA PRO A 37 -7.53 12.64 2.74
C PRO A 37 -6.99 12.19 4.11
N ASP A 38 -7.86 12.06 5.12
CA ASP A 38 -7.48 11.69 6.49
C ASP A 38 -7.59 10.18 6.78
N VAL A 39 -7.86 9.38 5.75
CA VAL A 39 -7.98 7.92 5.89
C VAL A 39 -6.76 7.24 5.27
N ARG A 40 -6.34 6.14 5.88
CA ARG A 40 -5.40 5.20 5.26
C ARG A 40 -6.18 3.97 4.82
N ALA A 41 -6.07 3.62 3.55
CA ALA A 41 -6.72 2.45 2.98
C ALA A 41 -5.87 1.82 1.88
N GLU A 42 -6.09 0.54 1.64
CA GLU A 42 -5.50 -0.20 0.53
C GLU A 42 -6.55 -1.05 -0.19
N LEU A 43 -6.31 -1.34 -1.46
CA LEU A 43 -7.13 -2.24 -2.26
C LEU A 43 -6.35 -3.52 -2.52
N ILE A 44 -6.84 -4.67 -2.05
CA ILE A 44 -6.18 -5.97 -2.23
C ILE A 44 -7.21 -6.97 -2.76
N GLU A 45 -6.91 -7.61 -3.89
CA GLU A 45 -7.80 -8.57 -4.58
C GLU A 45 -9.23 -8.02 -4.77
N GLY A 46 -9.31 -6.73 -5.10
CA GLY A 46 -10.55 -5.98 -5.27
C GLY A 46 -11.33 -5.73 -3.98
N THR A 47 -10.73 -5.93 -2.81
CA THR A 47 -11.34 -5.67 -1.49
C THR A 47 -10.66 -4.48 -0.83
N VAL A 48 -11.46 -3.55 -0.31
CA VAL A 48 -10.99 -2.37 0.42
C VAL A 48 -10.66 -2.75 1.85
N TYR A 49 -9.48 -2.39 2.31
CA TYR A 49 -9.05 -2.51 3.71
C TYR A 49 -8.78 -1.12 4.27
N VAL A 50 -9.57 -0.71 5.27
CA VAL A 50 -9.42 0.61 5.93
C VAL A 50 -8.61 0.44 7.20
N MET A 51 -7.50 1.16 7.32
CA MET A 51 -6.58 1.07 8.45
C MET A 51 -7.03 2.00 9.58
N ALA A 52 -7.87 1.49 10.48
CA ALA A 52 -8.51 2.27 11.54
C ALA A 52 -7.87 2.13 12.95
N SER A 53 -6.81 1.33 13.10
CA SER A 53 -6.25 1.03 14.43
C SER A 53 -5.03 1.90 14.77
N PRO A 54 -4.93 2.44 16.01
CA PRO A 54 -3.74 3.14 16.47
C PRO A 54 -2.48 2.27 16.40
N VAL A 55 -1.41 2.82 15.85
CA VAL A 55 -0.11 2.14 15.72
C VAL A 55 0.60 2.12 17.08
N ARG A 56 0.92 0.92 17.59
CA ARG A 56 1.62 0.74 18.87
C ARG A 56 3.14 0.82 18.69
N HIS A 57 3.82 1.53 19.60
CA HIS A 57 5.26 1.74 19.53
C HIS A 57 6.07 0.44 19.46
N THR A 58 5.81 -0.50 20.39
CA THR A 58 6.61 -1.72 20.52
C THR A 58 6.26 -2.79 19.48
N GLN A 59 5.02 -2.79 18.99
CA GLN A 59 4.51 -3.84 18.10
C GLN A 59 4.63 -3.47 16.62
N HIS A 60 4.68 -2.18 16.27
CA HIS A 60 4.74 -1.76 14.87
C HIS A 60 5.69 -0.59 14.64
N ALA A 61 5.56 0.54 15.34
CA ALA A 61 6.31 1.75 14.97
C ALA A 61 7.84 1.54 15.05
N ARG A 62 8.33 0.91 16.13
CA ARG A 62 9.76 0.62 16.29
C ARG A 62 10.27 -0.46 15.33
N PRO A 63 9.58 -1.60 15.14
CA PRO A 63 9.95 -2.56 14.09
C PRO A 63 9.95 -1.95 12.68
N HIS A 64 8.92 -1.19 12.30
CA HIS A 64 8.85 -0.48 11.01
C HIS A 64 10.05 0.46 10.83
N LEU A 65 10.37 1.29 11.83
CA LEU A 65 11.55 2.16 11.76
C LEU A 65 12.85 1.37 11.49
N ARG A 66 13.02 0.21 12.12
CA ARG A 66 14.20 -0.64 11.91
C ARG A 66 14.23 -1.27 10.52
N LEU A 67 13.07 -1.68 10.01
CA LEU A 67 12.91 -2.20 8.66
C LEU A 67 13.30 -1.14 7.62
N CYS A 68 12.75 0.07 7.75
CA CYS A 68 13.07 1.18 6.85
C CYS A 68 14.54 1.60 6.96
N ALA A 69 15.13 1.61 8.17
CA ALA A 69 16.55 1.91 8.33
C ALA A 69 17.46 0.88 7.64
N TRP A 70 17.10 -0.40 7.68
CA TRP A 70 17.82 -1.46 6.97
C TRP A 70 17.75 -1.27 5.45
N ILE A 71 16.56 -1.04 4.89
CA ILE A 71 16.36 -0.80 3.46
C ILE A 71 17.07 0.49 3.01
N ALA A 72 16.93 1.58 3.77
CA ALA A 72 17.59 2.84 3.48
C ALA A 72 19.13 2.70 3.47
N SER A 73 19.69 1.90 4.38
CA SER A 73 21.12 1.61 4.39
C SER A 73 21.56 0.85 3.13
N TYR A 74 20.73 -0.07 2.64
CA TYR A 74 20.99 -0.78 1.39
C TYR A 74 20.97 0.17 0.19
N VAL A 75 19.96 1.04 0.08
CA VAL A 75 19.85 2.06 -0.97
C VAL A 75 21.06 3.00 -0.95
N ALA A 76 21.47 3.49 0.22
CA ALA A 76 22.61 4.39 0.37
C ALA A 76 23.94 3.78 -0.12
N LEU A 77 24.05 2.45 -0.12
CA LEU A 77 25.27 1.73 -0.51
C LEU A 77 25.15 1.05 -1.88
N THR A 78 24.00 1.13 -2.54
CA THR A 78 23.73 0.43 -3.80
C THR A 78 23.21 1.41 -4.85
N PRO A 79 24.08 1.98 -5.70
CA PRO A 79 23.62 2.84 -6.79
C PRO A 79 22.66 2.11 -7.74
N GLY A 80 21.61 2.81 -8.18
CA GLY A 80 20.65 2.30 -9.16
C GLY A 80 19.42 1.61 -8.59
N VAL A 81 19.27 1.55 -7.26
CA VAL A 81 18.02 1.18 -6.60
C VAL A 81 17.38 2.40 -5.93
N ASP A 82 16.09 2.30 -5.66
CA ASP A 82 15.30 3.26 -4.91
C ASP A 82 14.32 2.53 -3.99
N ALA A 83 13.75 3.23 -3.01
CA ALA A 83 12.85 2.66 -2.01
C ALA A 83 11.83 3.68 -1.52
N GLY A 84 10.78 3.18 -0.86
CA GLY A 84 9.84 4.02 -0.13
C GLY A 84 9.13 3.24 0.97
N ASP A 85 8.47 3.98 1.85
CA ASP A 85 7.60 3.48 2.90
C ASP A 85 6.22 4.13 2.77
N ASN A 86 5.16 3.38 3.11
CA ASN A 86 3.78 3.89 3.17
C ASN A 86 3.22 4.53 1.87
N GLY A 87 3.89 4.36 0.73
CA GLY A 87 3.40 4.79 -0.58
C GLY A 87 2.42 3.80 -1.19
N SER A 88 1.42 4.31 -1.94
CA SER A 88 0.54 3.44 -2.73
C SER A 88 1.28 2.86 -3.94
N VAL A 89 1.24 1.54 -4.08
CA VAL A 89 1.85 0.80 -5.20
C VAL A 89 0.74 0.22 -6.07
N ARG A 90 0.58 0.74 -7.28
CA ARG A 90 -0.42 0.28 -8.26
C ARG A 90 0.08 -0.97 -8.98
N LEU A 91 -0.35 -2.14 -8.52
CA LEU A 91 0.07 -3.43 -9.10
C LEU A 91 -0.75 -3.81 -10.34
N ASP A 92 -2.09 -3.80 -10.21
CA ASP A 92 -3.02 -4.11 -11.29
C ASP A 92 -4.38 -3.42 -11.07
N LEU A 93 -5.42 -3.81 -11.82
CA LEU A 93 -6.77 -3.21 -11.74
C LEU A 93 -7.52 -3.49 -10.43
N GLY A 94 -7.06 -4.44 -9.62
CA GLY A 94 -7.66 -4.84 -8.36
C GLY A 94 -6.72 -4.73 -7.15
N ASN A 95 -5.50 -4.25 -7.35
CA ASN A 95 -4.46 -4.21 -6.32
C ASN A 95 -3.74 -2.85 -6.30
N GLU A 96 -3.89 -2.15 -5.19
CA GLU A 96 -3.17 -0.94 -4.81
C GLU A 96 -2.80 -1.00 -3.31
N PRO A 97 -1.83 -1.85 -2.92
CA PRO A 97 -1.33 -1.92 -1.55
C PRO A 97 -0.58 -0.65 -1.11
N GLN A 98 -0.53 -0.44 0.22
CA GLN A 98 0.38 0.52 0.86
C GLN A 98 1.34 -0.23 1.81
N PRO A 99 2.35 -0.91 1.26
CA PRO A 99 3.28 -1.71 2.05
C PRO A 99 4.06 -0.85 3.06
N ASP A 100 4.47 -1.47 4.17
CA ASP A 100 5.33 -0.80 5.15
C ASP A 100 6.66 -0.35 4.55
N ALA A 101 7.25 -1.15 3.67
CA ALA A 101 8.39 -0.73 2.86
C ALA A 101 8.48 -1.48 1.53
N TYR A 102 9.09 -0.85 0.53
CA TYR A 102 9.39 -1.45 -0.76
C TYR A 102 10.75 -0.97 -1.28
N LEU A 103 11.38 -1.80 -2.11
CA LEU A 103 12.64 -1.52 -2.78
C LEU A 103 12.51 -1.99 -4.24
N PHE A 104 12.99 -1.16 -5.16
CA PHE A 104 13.05 -1.51 -6.57
C PHE A 104 14.33 -1.01 -7.24
N VAL A 105 14.70 -1.64 -8.35
CA VAL A 105 15.71 -1.09 -9.26
C VAL A 105 15.10 0.14 -9.92
N ALA A 106 15.79 1.27 -9.88
CA ALA A 106 15.25 2.52 -10.43
C ALA A 106 14.97 2.35 -11.94
N PRO A 107 13.90 2.95 -12.50
CA PRO A 107 13.55 2.78 -13.91
C PRO A 107 14.71 3.15 -14.87
N GLY A 108 15.46 4.19 -14.55
CA GLY A 108 16.65 4.62 -15.32
C GLY A 108 17.83 3.62 -15.28
N HIS A 109 17.76 2.59 -14.45
CA HIS A 109 18.74 1.52 -14.30
C HIS A 109 18.18 0.16 -14.75
N GLY A 110 17.06 0.14 -15.49
CA GLY A 110 16.48 -1.07 -16.06
C GLY A 110 15.52 -1.83 -15.12
N GLY A 111 15.05 -1.19 -14.05
CA GLY A 111 14.00 -1.75 -13.21
C GLY A 111 12.63 -1.80 -13.89
N GLY A 112 11.77 -2.70 -13.41
CA GLY A 112 10.47 -2.99 -14.01
C GLY A 112 9.34 -2.04 -13.61
N VAL A 113 9.53 -1.25 -12.55
CA VAL A 113 8.52 -0.28 -12.09
C VAL A 113 8.53 0.99 -12.94
N ARG A 114 7.43 1.74 -12.88
CA ARG A 114 7.30 3.08 -13.44
C ARG A 114 6.84 4.04 -12.35
N ILE A 115 7.30 5.28 -12.40
CA ILE A 115 6.68 6.37 -11.63
C ILE A 115 5.66 7.05 -12.54
N SER A 116 4.40 7.10 -12.13
CA SER A 116 3.33 7.75 -12.87
C SER A 116 3.44 9.28 -12.79
N ASP A 117 2.74 9.98 -13.68
CA ASP A 117 2.76 11.46 -13.73
C ASP A 117 2.20 12.08 -12.43
N ASP A 118 1.31 11.36 -11.74
CA ASP A 118 0.77 11.72 -10.43
C ASP A 118 1.61 11.18 -9.25
N GLY A 119 2.81 10.65 -9.53
CA GLY A 119 3.84 10.35 -8.53
C GLY A 119 3.76 8.98 -7.85
N TYR A 120 2.91 8.07 -8.33
CA TYR A 120 2.77 6.73 -7.75
C TYR A 120 3.68 5.70 -8.42
N VAL A 121 4.07 4.69 -7.65
CA VAL A 121 4.75 3.51 -8.19
C VAL A 121 3.71 2.65 -8.91
N GLU A 122 4.00 2.31 -10.16
CA GLU A 122 3.24 1.35 -10.96
C GLU A 122 4.09 0.14 -11.33
N GLY A 123 3.49 -1.04 -11.24
CA GLY A 123 4.18 -2.31 -11.43
C GLY A 123 4.78 -2.85 -10.12
N ALA A 124 5.42 -4.02 -10.22
CA ALA A 124 5.90 -4.76 -9.06
C ALA A 124 7.32 -4.33 -8.64
N PRO A 125 7.51 -3.85 -7.39
CA PRO A 125 8.84 -3.70 -6.81
C PRO A 125 9.56 -5.06 -6.71
N GLU A 126 10.90 -5.03 -6.76
CA GLU A 126 11.70 -6.23 -6.55
C GLU A 126 11.51 -6.83 -5.14
N LEU A 127 11.39 -5.98 -4.11
CA LEU A 127 11.13 -6.38 -2.73
C LEU A 127 9.98 -5.57 -2.13
N VAL A 128 9.07 -6.27 -1.46
CA VAL A 128 8.06 -5.69 -0.57
C VAL A 128 8.23 -6.26 0.84
N ALA A 129 8.07 -5.44 1.87
CA ALA A 129 8.22 -5.84 3.26
C ALA A 129 7.09 -5.29 4.14
N GLU A 130 6.58 -6.13 5.04
CA GLU A 130 5.47 -5.83 5.95
C GLU A 130 5.82 -6.15 7.41
N VAL A 131 5.35 -5.33 8.34
CA VAL A 131 5.43 -5.52 9.78
C VAL A 131 4.09 -5.98 10.32
N SER A 132 3.96 -7.28 10.55
CA SER A 132 2.74 -7.84 11.10
C SER A 132 2.78 -7.77 12.64
N SER A 133 2.08 -6.77 13.17
CA SER A 133 1.95 -6.52 14.62
C SER A 133 0.84 -7.34 15.29
N SER A 134 0.02 -8.04 14.51
CA SER A 134 -1.10 -8.88 14.95
C SER A 134 -1.24 -10.15 14.09
N SER A 135 -2.45 -10.57 13.72
CA SER A 135 -2.64 -11.75 12.86
C SER A 135 -2.02 -11.50 11.48
N ALA A 136 -1.05 -12.33 11.12
CA ALA A 136 -0.41 -12.30 9.81
C ALA A 136 -1.29 -12.85 8.66
N SER A 137 -2.60 -13.04 8.90
CA SER A 137 -3.52 -13.66 7.95
C SER A 137 -3.73 -12.84 6.67
N LEU A 138 -3.71 -11.50 6.77
CA LEU A 138 -3.80 -10.65 5.59
C LEU A 138 -2.49 -10.69 4.80
N ASP A 139 -1.37 -10.47 5.48
CA ASP A 139 -0.02 -10.42 4.91
C ASP A 139 0.37 -11.75 4.25
N LEU A 140 0.21 -12.86 4.98
CA LEU A 140 0.48 -14.22 4.49
C LEU A 140 -0.66 -14.81 3.64
N GLY A 141 -1.75 -14.07 3.47
CA GLY A 141 -2.94 -14.48 2.72
C GLY A 141 -3.08 -13.71 1.42
N ASP A 142 -3.93 -12.70 1.41
CA ASP A 142 -4.33 -11.98 0.21
C ASP A 142 -3.18 -11.17 -0.38
N LYS A 143 -2.38 -10.51 0.47
CA LYS A 143 -1.21 -9.74 0.03
C LYS A 143 -0.15 -10.64 -0.62
N LEU A 144 0.20 -11.76 0.02
CA LEU A 144 1.12 -12.74 -0.57
C LEU A 144 0.65 -13.21 -1.96
N ARG A 145 -0.65 -13.45 -2.15
CA ARG A 145 -1.20 -13.85 -3.46
C ARG A 145 -1.14 -12.71 -4.48
N ALA A 146 -1.52 -11.50 -4.09
CA ALA A 146 -1.49 -10.31 -4.93
C ALA A 146 -0.05 -10.00 -5.40
N TYR A 147 0.92 -10.00 -4.48
CA TYR A 147 2.33 -9.75 -4.80
C TYR A 147 2.90 -10.82 -5.73
N ARG A 148 2.65 -12.10 -5.45
CA ARG A 148 3.12 -13.20 -6.32
C ARG A 148 2.55 -13.08 -7.72
N ARG A 149 1.23 -12.88 -7.84
CA ARG A 149 0.56 -12.79 -9.14
C ARG A 149 1.04 -11.60 -9.97
N ASN A 150 1.43 -10.51 -9.32
CA ASN A 150 1.89 -9.29 -9.97
C ASN A 150 3.40 -9.26 -10.24
N GLY A 151 4.15 -10.31 -9.86
CA GLY A 151 5.56 -10.44 -10.19
C GLY A 151 6.52 -9.73 -9.24
N VAL A 152 6.10 -9.40 -8.02
CA VAL A 152 7.05 -9.06 -6.94
C VAL A 152 7.97 -10.25 -6.75
N ARG A 153 9.29 -10.02 -6.63
CA ARG A 153 10.28 -11.10 -6.59
C ARG A 153 10.51 -11.61 -5.18
N GLU A 154 10.55 -10.70 -4.22
CA GLU A 154 10.81 -11.02 -2.82
C GLU A 154 9.76 -10.37 -1.92
N TYR A 155 9.26 -11.13 -0.94
CA TYR A 155 8.29 -10.65 0.02
C TYR A 155 8.70 -11.05 1.43
N LEU A 156 8.85 -10.06 2.30
CA LEU A 156 9.27 -10.25 3.68
C LEU A 156 8.13 -9.87 4.63
N VAL A 157 7.80 -10.76 5.57
CA VAL A 157 6.84 -10.48 6.64
C VAL A 157 7.52 -10.64 7.98
N TRP A 158 7.62 -9.54 8.73
CA TRP A 158 8.11 -9.56 10.11
C TRP A 158 6.93 -9.72 11.08
N ARG A 159 6.73 -10.95 11.57
CA ARG A 159 5.73 -11.28 12.60
C ARG A 159 6.28 -10.96 13.99
N VAL A 160 6.01 -9.75 14.46
CA VAL A 160 6.65 -9.18 15.66
C VAL A 160 6.32 -9.98 16.93
N LEU A 161 5.05 -10.38 17.09
CA LEU A 161 4.61 -11.14 18.26
C LEU A 161 5.12 -12.59 18.25
N ASP A 162 5.23 -13.19 17.06
CA ASP A 162 5.72 -14.55 16.87
C ASP A 162 7.26 -14.64 16.90
N ARG A 163 7.94 -13.49 16.92
CA ARG A 163 9.42 -13.39 16.86
C ARG A 163 9.99 -14.12 15.64
N ALA A 164 9.31 -14.00 14.51
CA ALA A 164 9.67 -14.65 13.26
C ALA A 164 9.74 -13.66 12.10
N ILE A 165 10.58 -13.99 11.11
CA ILE A 165 10.64 -13.33 9.81
C ILE A 165 10.42 -14.42 8.78
N ASP A 166 9.39 -14.26 7.96
CA ASP A 166 9.15 -15.11 6.80
C ASP A 166 9.65 -14.36 5.56
N TRP A 167 10.58 -14.98 4.82
CA TRP A 167 11.12 -14.44 3.58
C TRP A 167 10.75 -15.36 2.43
N PHE A 168 9.94 -14.85 1.51
CA PHE A 168 9.49 -15.57 0.34
C PHE A 168 10.22 -15.10 -0.90
N VAL A 169 10.83 -16.03 -1.62
CA VAL A 169 11.21 -15.82 -3.03
C VAL A 169 10.03 -16.24 -3.87
N LEU A 170 9.38 -15.26 -4.49
CA LEU A 170 8.18 -15.44 -5.29
C LEU A 170 8.59 -15.80 -6.73
N ARG A 171 7.86 -16.75 -7.31
CA ARG A 171 8.05 -17.25 -8.67
C ARG A 171 6.75 -17.16 -9.44
#